data_AF-A0A974NQB6-F1
#
_entry.id   AF-A0A974NQB6-F1
#
_cell.length_a   1.000
_cell.length_b   1.000
_cell.length_c   1.000
_cell.angle_alpha   90.00
_cell.angle_beta   90.00
_cell.angle_gamma   90.00
#
_symmetry.space_group_name_H-M   'P 1'
#
loop_
_entity.id
_entity.type
_entity.pdbx_description
1 polymer ?
#
loop_
_entity_poly.entity_id
_entity_poly.type
_entity_poly.pdbx_seq_one_letter_code
_entity_poly.pdbx_strand_id
1 'polypeptide(L)' 'MNRFKTISIVMIVVAVLAIWILQKDHSAVHLQWRILIAAGGSVLSGVLAYFLLQKDIEHVDSKPDK' A
#
# COMPACT_ATOMS: atom_id res chain seq x y z
N MET A 1 -17.76 -0.37 1.40
CA MET A 1 -16.69 -1.33 1.01
C MET A 1 -15.79 -1.55 2.22
N ASN A 2 -15.47 -2.81 2.57
CA ASN A 2 -14.68 -3.08 3.77
C ASN A 2 -13.26 -2.47 3.64
N ARG A 3 -12.96 -1.51 4.50
CA ARG A 3 -11.67 -0.79 4.64
C ARG A 3 -10.45 -1.70 4.52
N PHE A 4 -10.51 -2.88 5.14
CA PHE A 4 -9.44 -3.88 5.09
C PHE A 4 -9.21 -4.52 3.71
N LYS A 5 -10.25 -4.59 2.86
CA LYS A 5 -10.15 -5.18 1.52
C LYS A 5 -9.38 -4.28 0.57
N THR A 6 -9.66 -2.96 0.60
CA THR A 6 -8.94 -1.98 -0.23
C THR A 6 -7.48 -1.90 0.18
N ILE A 7 -7.20 -1.84 1.49
CA ILE A 7 -5.82 -1.79 2.01
C ILE A 7 -5.04 -3.05 1.64
N SER A 8 -5.65 -4.24 1.77
CA SER A 8 -5.02 -5.50 1.33
C SER A 8 -4.66 -5.51 -0.15
N ILE A 9 -5.56 -5.01 -1.02
CA ILE A 9 -5.29 -4.94 -2.46
C ILE A 9 -4.11 -4.01 -2.75
N VAL A 10 -4.08 -2.83 -2.12
CA VAL A 10 -2.98 -1.87 -2.29
C VAL A 10 -1.64 -2.47 -1.83
N MET A 11 -1.60 -3.16 -0.68
CA MET A 11 -0.38 -3.82 -0.21
C MET A 11 0.12 -4.90 -1.19
N ILE A 12 -0.77 -5.70 -1.75
CA ILE A 12 -0.41 -6.75 -2.72
C ILE A 12 0.15 -6.13 -4.01
N VAL A 13 -0.51 -5.10 -4.55
CA VAL A 13 -0.07 -4.41 -5.76
C VAL A 13 1.32 -3.81 -5.59
N VAL A 14 1.55 -3.15 -4.45
CA VAL A 14 2.83 -2.50 -4.14
C VAL A 14 3.95 -3.53 -3.95
N ALA A 15 3.67 -4.64 -3.28
CA ALA A 15 4.64 -5.73 -3.10
C ALA A 15 5.07 -6.33 -4.45
N VAL A 16 4.11 -6.58 -5.35
CA VAL A 16 4.40 -7.11 -6.69
C VAL A 16 5.22 -6.10 -7.51
N LEU A 17 4.83 -4.82 -7.52
CA LEU A 17 5.56 -3.76 -8.22
C LEU A 17 6.99 -3.59 -7.71
N ALA A 18 7.20 -3.61 -6.39
CA ALA A 18 8.51 -3.47 -5.78
C ALA A 18 9.44 -4.64 -6.16
N ILE A 19 8.92 -5.87 -6.15
CA ILE A 19 9.70 -7.04 -6.58
C ILE A 19 10.01 -6.95 -8.07
N TRP A 20 9.04 -6.53 -8.89
CA TRP A 20 9.19 -6.46 -10.33
C TRP A 20 10.25 -5.43 -10.75
N ILE A 21 10.25 -4.24 -10.13
CA ILE A 21 11.23 -3.19 -10.44
C ILE A 21 12.64 -3.57 -9.96
N LEU A 22 12.73 -4.22 -8.79
CA LEU A 22 14.01 -4.73 -8.28
C LEU A 22 14.59 -5.83 -9.18
N GLN A 23 13.76 -6.74 -9.68
CA GLN A 23 14.20 -7.77 -10.61
C GLN A 23 14.62 -7.18 -11.95
N LYS A 24 13.86 -6.21 -12.49
CA LYS A 24 14.07 -5.69 -13.83
C LYS A 24 15.25 -4.74 -13.94
N ASP A 25 15.35 -3.76 -13.04
CA ASP A 25 16.34 -2.69 -13.16
C ASP A 25 17.54 -2.87 -12.22
N HIS A 26 17.40 -3.68 -11.17
CA HIS A 26 18.36 -3.73 -10.06
C HIS A 26 18.78 -5.17 -9.75
N SER A 27 19.22 -5.90 -10.78
CA SER A 27 19.73 -7.28 -10.63
C SER A 27 21.05 -7.39 -9.86
N ALA A 28 21.74 -6.27 -9.65
CA ALA A 28 22.94 -6.17 -8.80
C ALA A 28 22.64 -5.98 -7.31
N VAL A 29 21.38 -5.66 -6.95
CA VAL A 29 21.00 -5.36 -5.56
C VAL A 29 20.79 -6.67 -4.81
N HIS A 30 21.59 -6.87 -3.75
CA HIS A 30 21.58 -8.07 -2.92
C HIS A 30 20.17 -8.34 -2.35
N LEU A 31 19.81 -9.63 -2.21
CA LEU A 31 18.47 -10.07 -1.84
C LEU A 31 17.96 -9.42 -0.53
N GLN A 32 18.85 -9.14 0.41
CA GLN A 32 18.54 -8.47 1.67
C GLN A 32 17.97 -7.05 1.46
N TRP A 33 18.63 -6.24 0.61
CA TRP A 33 18.18 -4.90 0.28
C TRP A 33 16.86 -4.93 -0.47
N ARG A 34 16.65 -5.96 -1.30
CA ARG A 34 15.39 -6.16 -2.02
C ARG A 34 14.20 -6.34 -1.08
N ILE A 35 14.37 -7.17 -0.05
CA ILE A 35 13.34 -7.42 0.96
C ILE A 35 13.10 -6.17 1.80
N LEU A 36 14.14 -5.43 2.17
CA LEU A 36 14.02 -4.17 2.91
C LEU A 36 13.23 -3.09 2.15
N ILE A 37 13.48 -2.95 0.84
CA ILE A 37 12.76 -1.99 -0.01
C ILE A 37 11.31 -2.42 -0.20
N ALA A 38 11.06 -3.70 -0.48
CA ALA A 38 9.70 -4.22 -0.63
C ALA A 38 8.92 -4.12 0.69
N ALA A 39 9.54 -4.47 1.82
CA ALA A 39 8.95 -4.33 3.14
C ALA A 39 8.65 -2.85 3.47
N GLY A 40 9.63 -1.96 3.29
CA GLY A 40 9.45 -0.53 3.52
C GLY A 40 8.39 0.10 2.62
N GLY A 41 8.39 -0.22 1.32
CA GLY A 41 7.40 0.27 0.36
C GLY A 41 6.00 -0.23 0.66
N SER A 42 5.84 -1.51 1.02
CA SER A 42 4.54 -2.08 1.38
C SER A 42 3.97 -1.48 2.66
N VAL A 43 4.81 -1.29 3.70
CA VAL A 43 4.41 -0.69 4.97
C VAL A 43 4.03 0.78 4.78
N LEU A 44 4.87 1.57 4.09
CA LEU A 44 4.57 2.97 3.79
C LEU A 44 3.26 3.11 3.00
N SER A 45 3.05 2.26 2.00
CA SER A 45 1.82 2.30 1.21
C SER A 45 0.59 1.91 2.03
N GLY A 46 0.70 0.91 2.93
CA GLY A 46 -0.36 0.55 3.87
C GLY A 46 -0.74 1.69 4.82
N VAL A 47 0.27 2.41 5.35
CA VAL A 47 0.08 3.59 6.23
C VAL A 47 -0.58 4.74 5.48
N LEU A 48 -0.11 5.04 4.26
CA LEU A 48 -0.71 6.07 3.41
C LEU A 48 -2.17 5.72 3.06
N ALA A 49 -2.44 4.46 2.69
CA ALA A 49 -3.79 3.99 2.40
C ALA A 49 -4.72 4.09 3.62
N TYR A 50 -4.21 3.77 4.82
CA TYR A 50 -4.96 3.95 6.06
C TYR A 50 -5.34 5.41 6.28
N PHE A 51 -4.40 6.34 6.14
CA PHE A 51 -4.65 7.76 6.35
C PHE A 51 -5.59 8.36 5.29
N LEU A 52 -5.44 7.97 4.03
CA LEU A 52 -6.32 8.39 2.94
C LEU A 52 -7.76 7.88 3.13
N LEU A 53 -7.94 6.59 3.44
CA LEU A 53 -9.27 6.04 3.69
C LEU A 53 -9.91 6.62 4.97
N GLN A 54 -9.12 6.96 5.99
CA GLN A 54 -9.62 7.62 7.20
C GLN A 54 -10.25 8.98 6.86
N LYS A 55 -9.58 9.80 6.03
CA LYS A 55 -10.08 11.12 5.62
C LYS A 55 -11.28 11.07 4.68
N ASP A 56 -11.33 10.07 3.80
CA ASP A 56 -12.43 9.92 2.83
C ASP A 56 -13.76 9.54 3.53
N ILE A 57 -13.69 8.77 4.62
CA ILE A 57 -14.89 8.41 5.41
C ILE A 57 -15.37 9.58 6.27
N GLU A 58 -14.47 10.40 6.82
CA GLU A 58 -14.83 11.62 7.57
C GLU A 58 -15.67 12.59 6.71
N HIS A 59 -15.49 12.58 5.39
CA HIS A 59 -16.31 13.36 4.45
C HIS A 59 -17.60 12.67 3.99
N VAL A 60 -17.74 11.35 4.15
CA VAL A 60 -18.90 10.58 3.69
C VAL A 60 -19.96 10.38 4.78
N ASP A 61 -19.60 10.54 6.06
CA ASP A 61 -20.55 10.44 7.18
C ASP A 61 -21.39 11.72 7.45
N SER A 62 -21.27 12.75 6.61
CA SER A 62 -22.19 13.90 6.63
C SER A 62 -23.46 13.66 5.80
N LYS A 63 -24.00 12.43 5.80
CA LYS A 63 -25.30 12.16 5.17
C LYS A 63 -26.40 12.35 6.23
N PRO A 64 -27.34 13.31 6.06
CA PRO A 64 -28.33 13.62 7.07
C PRO A 64 -29.34 12.47 7.19
N ASP A 65 -29.63 12.13 8.44
CA ASP A 65 -30.75 11.29 8.87
C ASP A 65 -32.06 11.81 8.26
N LYS A 66 -32.76 10.94 7.53
CA LYS A 66 -34.15 11.12 7.09
C LYS A 66 -34.85 9.77 7.05
#